data_AF-A0ABD2NYP4-F1
#
_entry.id   AF-A0ABD2NYP4-F1
#
_cell.length_a   1.000
_cell.length_b   1.000
_cell.length_c   1.000
_cell.angle_alpha   90.00
_cell.angle_beta   90.00
_cell.angle_gamma   90.00
#
_symmetry.space_group_name_H-M   'P 1'
#
loop_
_entity.id
_entity.type
_entity.pdbx_description
1 polymer ?
#
loop_
_entity_poly.entity_id
_entity_poly.type
_entity_poly.pdbx_seq_one_letter_code
_entity_poly.pdbx_strand_id
1 'polypeptide(L)'
;MLQKNNKPTVKTRKINVESLREPTIEELYKNRLNGKIEENPITEEDDVKRSWEKIKNNILTAAYEALGTRISNNSKKNTNRTPWFRMEVAEKCREKKHAYLTYRTLRTPESYNEYQKIRNETTTPARDLVIVQLFDQALPLDATTAGTQ
;
A
#
# COMPACT_ATOMS: atom_id res chain seq x y z
N MET A 1 9.63 29.38 3.96
CA MET A 1 8.57 28.36 3.84
C MET A 1 9.16 27.11 3.21
N LEU A 2 9.28 26.00 3.94
CA LEU A 2 9.78 24.73 3.39
C LEU A 2 8.69 24.11 2.51
N GLN A 3 8.91 24.07 1.20
CA GLN A 3 8.01 23.39 0.27
C GLN A 3 8.07 21.88 0.58
N LYS A 4 6.96 21.31 1.05
CA LYS A 4 6.84 19.85 1.21
C LYS A 4 6.91 19.22 -0.18
N ASN A 5 8.03 18.58 -0.49
CA ASN A 5 8.21 17.77 -1.70
C ASN A 5 7.30 16.53 -1.63
N ASN A 6 6.01 16.71 -1.93
CA ASN A 6 5.08 15.62 -2.11
C ASN A 6 5.50 14.83 -3.34
N LYS A 7 6.10 13.65 -3.12
CA LYS A 7 6.42 12.72 -4.22
C LYS A 7 5.13 12.42 -4.99
N PRO A 8 5.14 12.47 -6.32
CA PRO A 8 3.93 12.29 -7.12
C PRO A 8 3.33 10.91 -6.88
N THR A 9 2.02 10.86 -6.67
CA THR A 9 1.25 9.62 -6.59
C THR A 9 1.36 8.87 -7.92
N VAL A 10 1.72 7.58 -7.87
CA VAL A 10 1.80 6.74 -9.05
C VAL A 10 0.37 6.46 -9.53
N LYS A 11 -0.04 7.15 -10.60
CA LYS A 11 -1.32 6.94 -11.26
C LYS A 11 -1.22 5.68 -12.14
N THR A 12 -2.06 4.68 -11.87
CA THR A 12 -2.13 3.46 -12.70
C THR A 12 -3.46 3.40 -13.42
N ARG A 13 -3.47 3.18 -14.74
CA ARG A 13 -4.70 2.97 -15.51
C ARG A 13 -5.19 1.54 -15.30
N LYS A 14 -6.47 1.39 -14.94
CA LYS A 14 -7.15 0.10 -14.79
C LYS A 14 -8.31 0.02 -15.77
N ILE A 15 -8.46 -1.12 -16.44
CA ILE A 15 -9.58 -1.40 -17.33
C ILE A 15 -10.86 -1.55 -16.49
N ASN A 16 -11.97 -0.99 -16.95
CA ASN A 16 -13.26 -1.08 -16.27
C ASN A 16 -13.97 -2.40 -16.57
N VAL A 17 -13.45 -3.50 -16.04
CA VAL A 17 -14.04 -4.85 -16.23
C VAL A 17 -15.49 -4.97 -15.77
N GLU A 18 -15.94 -4.13 -14.84
CA GLU A 18 -17.35 -4.09 -14.40
C GLU A 18 -18.32 -3.72 -15.51
N SER A 19 -17.85 -3.00 -16.54
CA SER A 19 -18.67 -2.63 -17.69
C SER A 19 -19.09 -3.86 -18.52
N LEU A 20 -18.42 -5.01 -18.39
CA LEU A 20 -18.85 -6.26 -19.03
C LEU A 20 -20.15 -6.84 -18.47
N ARG A 21 -20.68 -6.28 -17.37
CA ARG A 21 -22.03 -6.68 -16.87
C ARG A 21 -23.14 -6.20 -17.79
N GLU A 22 -22.89 -5.18 -18.62
CA GLU A 22 -23.84 -4.70 -19.59
C GLU A 22 -23.71 -5.49 -20.90
N PRO A 23 -24.80 -6.09 -21.42
CA PRO A 23 -24.74 -6.99 -22.57
C PRO A 23 -24.29 -6.27 -23.85
N THR A 24 -24.61 -4.98 -23.99
CA THR A 24 -24.19 -4.15 -25.12
C THR A 24 -22.68 -3.93 -25.15
N ILE A 25 -22.08 -3.72 -23.98
CA ILE A 25 -20.63 -3.55 -23.83
C ILE A 25 -19.92 -4.89 -24.02
N GLU A 26 -20.51 -5.97 -23.53
CA GLU A 26 -20.01 -7.33 -23.76
C GLU A 26 -19.96 -7.67 -25.25
N GLU A 27 -21.04 -7.39 -25.99
CA GLU A 27 -21.11 -7.61 -27.44
C GLU A 27 -20.12 -6.73 -28.21
N LEU A 28 -20.02 -5.45 -27.83
CA LEU A 28 -19.00 -4.55 -28.38
C LEU A 28 -17.58 -5.12 -28.16
N TYR A 29 -17.28 -5.60 -26.95
CA TYR A 29 -15.98 -6.19 -26.64
C TYR A 29 -15.71 -7.45 -27.47
N LYS A 30 -16.69 -8.34 -27.63
CA LYS A 30 -16.58 -9.54 -28.48
C LYS A 30 -16.26 -9.18 -29.92
N ASN A 31 -16.99 -8.22 -30.49
CA ASN A 31 -16.77 -7.76 -31.87
C ASN A 31 -15.37 -7.17 -32.04
N ARG A 32 -14.92 -6.35 -31.09
CA ARG A 32 -13.56 -5.78 -31.10
C ARG A 32 -12.49 -6.85 -30.96
N LEU A 33 -12.68 -7.82 -30.07
CA LEU A 33 -11.75 -8.91 -29.86
C LEU A 33 -11.60 -9.79 -31.10
N ASN A 34 -12.71 -10.14 -31.75
CA ASN A 34 -12.69 -10.89 -33.00
C ASN A 34 -11.92 -10.13 -34.08
N GLY A 35 -12.19 -8.83 -34.25
CA GLY A 35 -11.42 -7.98 -35.17
C GLY A 35 -9.91 -7.96 -34.86
N LYS A 36 -9.52 -7.92 -33.58
CA LYS A 36 -8.09 -7.98 -33.20
C LYS A 36 -7.45 -9.33 -33.46
N ILE A 37 -8.20 -10.42 -33.33
CA ILE A 37 -7.72 -11.76 -33.65
C ILE A 37 -7.55 -11.91 -35.18
N GLU A 38 -8.46 -11.35 -35.97
CA GLU A 38 -8.36 -11.32 -37.44
C GLU A 38 -7.19 -10.45 -37.93
N GLU A 39 -6.98 -9.27 -37.31
CA GLU A 39 -5.87 -8.37 -37.63
C GLU A 39 -4.50 -8.97 -37.27
N ASN A 40 -4.42 -9.71 -36.17
CA ASN A 40 -3.17 -10.28 -35.66
C ASN A 40 -3.36 -11.73 -35.22
N PRO A 41 -3.52 -12.66 -36.18
CA PRO A 41 -3.73 -14.06 -35.90
C PRO A 41 -2.44 -14.71 -35.41
N ILE A 42 -2.60 -15.81 -34.68
CA ILE A 42 -1.50 -16.69 -34.31
C ILE A 42 -1.27 -17.62 -35.50
N THR A 43 -0.04 -17.67 -35.99
CA THR A 43 0.36 -18.54 -37.11
C THR A 43 1.24 -19.67 -36.60
N GLU A 44 1.38 -20.73 -37.39
CA GLU A 44 2.23 -21.89 -37.05
C GLU A 44 3.72 -21.54 -36.94
N GLU A 45 4.11 -20.39 -37.50
CA GLU A 45 5.46 -19.82 -37.44
C GLU A 45 5.75 -19.08 -36.12
N ASP A 46 4.73 -18.85 -35.30
CA ASP A 46 4.89 -18.17 -34.02
C ASP A 46 5.40 -19.14 -32.94
N ASP A 47 6.51 -18.78 -32.32
CA ASP A 47 6.93 -19.40 -31.06
C ASP A 47 5.94 -19.06 -29.93
N VAL A 48 5.86 -19.94 -28.93
CA VAL A 48 4.92 -19.86 -27.78
C VAL A 48 4.93 -18.48 -27.13
N LYS A 49 6.12 -17.88 -26.96
CA LYS A 49 6.25 -16.54 -26.38
C LYS A 49 5.57 -15.48 -27.24
N ARG A 50 5.72 -15.57 -28.56
CA ARG A 50 5.15 -14.64 -29.53
C ARG A 50 3.64 -14.82 -29.61
N SER A 51 3.15 -16.06 -29.64
CA SER A 51 1.71 -16.36 -29.57
C SER A 51 1.08 -15.78 -28.30
N TRP A 52 1.77 -15.91 -27.16
CA TRP A 52 1.30 -15.36 -25.88
C TRP A 52 1.25 -13.82 -25.88
N GLU A 53 2.26 -13.16 -26.46
CA GLU A 53 2.26 -11.71 -26.62
C GLU A 53 1.14 -11.24 -27.55
N LYS A 54 0.87 -11.94 -28.66
CA LYS A 54 -0.26 -11.65 -29.55
C LYS A 54 -1.60 -11.76 -28.82
N ILE A 55 -1.84 -12.86 -28.08
CA ILE A 55 -3.07 -13.03 -27.29
C ILE A 55 -3.25 -11.88 -26.30
N LYS A 56 -2.20 -11.55 -25.53
CA LYS A 56 -2.25 -10.45 -24.57
C LYS A 56 -2.57 -9.12 -25.24
N ASN A 57 -1.90 -8.82 -26.35
CA ASN A 57 -2.09 -7.57 -27.07
C ASN A 57 -3.50 -7.45 -27.64
N ASN A 58 -4.02 -8.53 -28.25
CA ASN A 58 -5.37 -8.53 -28.81
C ASN A 58 -6.42 -8.33 -27.71
N ILE A 59 -6.29 -9.02 -26.57
CA ILE A 59 -7.17 -8.86 -25.40
C ILE A 59 -7.10 -7.44 -24.85
N LEU A 60 -5.89 -6.93 -24.62
CA LEU A 60 -5.70 -5.61 -24.01
C LEU A 60 -6.22 -4.50 -24.91
N THR A 61 -5.86 -4.50 -26.20
CA THR A 61 -6.29 -3.46 -27.14
C THR A 61 -7.82 -3.44 -27.31
N ALA A 62 -8.44 -4.61 -27.49
CA ALA A 62 -9.90 -4.72 -27.53
C ALA A 62 -10.54 -4.20 -26.23
N ALA A 63 -9.94 -4.50 -25.07
CA ALA A 63 -10.44 -4.04 -23.79
C ALA A 63 -10.28 -2.52 -23.60
N TYR A 64 -9.17 -1.93 -24.05
CA TYR A 64 -8.97 -0.48 -24.04
C TYR A 64 -10.00 0.25 -24.90
N GLU A 65 -10.34 -0.30 -26.07
CA GLU A 65 -11.32 0.28 -26.99
C GLU A 65 -12.76 0.14 -26.47
N ALA A 66 -13.15 -1.04 -25.96
CA ALA A 66 -14.54 -1.33 -25.60
C ALA A 66 -14.89 -0.93 -24.15
N LEU A 67 -14.00 -1.18 -23.19
CA LEU A 67 -14.28 -1.02 -21.76
C LEU A 67 -13.77 0.32 -21.20
N GLY A 68 -12.85 0.96 -21.92
CA GLY A 68 -12.17 2.15 -21.45
C GLY A 68 -11.33 1.91 -20.19
N THR A 69 -10.83 3.00 -19.61
CA THR A 69 -9.99 2.93 -18.40
C THR A 69 -10.40 3.93 -17.35
N ARG A 70 -10.13 3.60 -16.09
CA ARG A 70 -10.14 4.53 -14.97
C ARG A 70 -8.74 4.73 -14.42
N ILE A 71 -8.48 5.94 -13.93
CA ILE A 71 -7.26 6.23 -13.18
C ILE A 71 -7.46 5.73 -11.76
N SER A 72 -6.62 4.78 -11.35
CA SER A 72 -6.49 4.41 -9.95
C SER A 72 -5.30 5.14 -9.35
N ASN A 73 -5.59 5.92 -8.31
CA ASN A 73 -4.55 6.47 -7.45
C ASN A 73 -4.13 5.34 -6.52
N ASN A 74 -2.98 4.75 -6.80
CA ASN A 74 -2.27 4.01 -5.77
C ASN A 74 -1.68 5.08 -4.86
N SER A 75 -2.49 5.61 -3.92
CA SER A 75 -1.88 6.19 -2.74
C SER A 75 -1.02 5.05 -2.17
N LYS A 76 0.26 5.32 -1.89
CA LYS A 76 1.03 4.40 -1.06
C LYS A 76 0.16 4.26 0.19
N LYS A 77 -0.55 3.13 0.36
CA LYS A 77 -1.11 2.75 1.65
C LYS A 77 0.02 3.02 2.61
N ASN A 78 -0.18 3.97 3.51
CA ASN A 78 0.84 4.45 4.42
C ASN A 78 1.62 3.22 4.90
N THR A 79 2.87 3.09 4.47
CA THR A 79 3.77 2.04 4.97
C THR A 79 4.00 2.20 6.48
N ASN A 80 3.52 3.31 7.05
CA ASN A 80 3.11 3.45 8.44
C ASN A 80 1.85 2.61 8.73
N ARG A 81 1.97 1.30 8.50
CA ARG A 81 1.29 0.28 9.30
C ARG A 81 1.45 0.74 10.76
N THR A 82 0.37 0.77 11.53
CA THR A 82 0.38 1.27 12.92
C THR A 82 1.63 0.75 13.65
N PRO A 83 2.28 1.53 14.53
CA PRO A 83 3.65 1.27 15.00
C PRO A 83 3.95 -0.18 15.39
N TRP A 84 2.97 -0.88 15.95
CA TRP A 84 2.95 -2.31 16.29
C TRP A 84 3.31 -3.28 15.14
N PHE A 85 3.09 -2.90 13.89
CA PHE A 85 3.35 -3.71 12.71
C PHE A 85 4.74 -3.46 12.08
N ARG A 86 5.57 -2.58 12.68
CA ARG A 86 6.97 -2.42 12.28
C ARG A 86 7.78 -3.60 12.81
N MET A 87 8.71 -4.11 12.00
CA MET A 87 9.58 -5.23 12.42
C MET A 87 10.38 -4.89 13.67
N GLU A 88 10.87 -3.65 13.79
CA GLU A 88 11.61 -3.15 14.96
C GLU A 88 10.79 -3.25 16.25
N VAL A 89 9.50 -2.91 16.18
CA VAL A 89 8.58 -2.99 17.33
C VAL A 89 8.22 -4.45 17.64
N ALA A 90 8.11 -5.29 16.61
CA ALA A 90 7.89 -6.73 16.78
C ALA A 90 9.09 -7.41 17.45
N GLU A 91 10.33 -7.03 17.09
CA GLU A 91 11.56 -7.55 17.69
C GLU A 91 11.67 -7.13 19.15
N LYS A 92 11.45 -5.84 19.46
CA LYS A 92 11.44 -5.34 20.85
C LYS A 92 10.37 -6.01 21.70
N CYS A 93 9.18 -6.29 21.14
CA CYS A 93 8.15 -7.08 21.83
C CYS A 93 8.61 -8.52 22.12
N ARG A 94 9.38 -9.13 21.21
CA ARG A 94 9.94 -10.48 21.39
C ARG A 94 11.02 -10.49 22.47
N GLU A 95 11.94 -9.53 22.44
CA GLU A 95 12.97 -9.32 23.48
C GLU A 95 12.33 -9.16 24.86
N LYS A 96 11.32 -8.29 24.99
CA LYS A 96 10.58 -8.08 26.24
C LYS A 96 9.92 -9.38 26.74
N LYS A 97 9.32 -10.16 25.84
CA LYS A 97 8.72 -11.46 26.20
C LYS A 97 9.78 -12.43 26.69
N HIS A 98 10.93 -12.51 26.02
CA HIS A 98 12.01 -13.41 26.42
C HIS A 98 12.59 -13.01 27.78
N ALA A 99 12.88 -11.73 28.00
CA ALA A 99 13.40 -11.24 29.27
C ALA A 99 12.41 -11.47 30.43
N TYR A 100 11.11 -11.29 30.18
CA TYR A 100 10.08 -11.61 31.17
C TYR A 100 10.05 -13.10 31.54
N LEU A 101 10.17 -13.99 30.55
CA LEU A 101 10.23 -15.43 30.81
C LEU A 101 11.49 -15.80 31.59
N THR A 102 12.64 -15.24 31.24
CA THR A 102 13.92 -15.43 31.95
C THR A 102 13.84 -14.93 33.40
N TYR A 103 13.26 -13.76 33.64
CA TYR A 103 12.98 -13.28 34.99
C TYR A 103 12.06 -14.24 35.75
N ARG A 104 10.99 -14.73 35.10
CA ARG A 104 10.03 -15.62 35.74
C ARG A 104 10.64 -16.98 36.13
N THR A 105 11.63 -17.46 35.37
CA THR A 105 12.33 -18.72 35.66
C THR A 105 13.43 -18.55 36.70
N LEU A 106 14.30 -17.55 36.56
CA LEU A 106 15.48 -17.36 37.43
C LEU A 106 15.13 -16.64 38.74
N ARG A 107 14.16 -15.71 38.70
CA ARG A 107 13.73 -14.86 39.83
C ARG A 107 14.87 -14.15 40.57
N THR A 108 15.94 -13.79 39.86
CA THR A 108 17.06 -13.02 40.43
C THR A 108 16.88 -11.52 40.23
N PRO A 109 17.46 -10.66 41.10
CA PRO A 109 17.44 -9.21 40.93
C PRO A 109 18.00 -8.74 39.58
N GLU A 110 19.04 -9.41 39.08
CA GLU A 110 19.69 -9.10 37.80
C GLU A 110 18.75 -9.38 36.62
N SER A 111 18.01 -10.50 36.66
CA SER A 111 17.03 -10.84 35.64
C SER A 111 15.83 -9.88 35.62
N TYR A 112 15.46 -9.31 36.77
CA TYR A 112 14.42 -8.30 36.87
C TYR A 112 14.88 -6.95 36.30
N ASN A 113 16.10 -6.52 36.61
CA ASN A 113 16.68 -5.27 36.09
C ASN A 113 16.78 -5.30 34.56
N GLU A 114 17.17 -6.45 33.99
CA GLU A 114 17.24 -6.63 32.53
C GLU A 114 15.85 -6.56 31.88
N TYR A 115 14.85 -7.22 32.47
CA TYR A 115 13.46 -7.10 32.03
C TYR A 115 12.96 -5.65 32.10
N GLN A 116 13.24 -4.94 33.19
CA GLN A 116 12.80 -3.56 33.40
C GLN A 116 13.40 -2.61 32.35
N LYS A 117 14.69 -2.77 32.05
CA LYS A 117 15.39 -2.02 31.01
C LYS A 117 14.74 -2.24 29.64
N ILE A 118 14.56 -3.49 29.22
CA ILE A 118 13.95 -3.84 27.93
C ILE A 118 12.48 -3.37 27.86
N ARG A 119 11.72 -3.46 28.97
CA ARG A 119 10.34 -2.94 29.05
C ARG A 119 10.28 -1.43 28.81
N ASN A 120 11.19 -0.68 29.40
CA ASN A 120 11.28 0.77 29.22
C ASN A 120 11.70 1.10 27.78
N GLU A 121 12.72 0.42 27.26
CA GLU A 121 13.19 0.55 25.88
C GLU A 121 12.13 0.17 24.83
N THR A 122 11.21 -0.75 25.13
CA THR A 122 10.10 -1.11 24.21
C THR A 122 8.98 -0.06 24.25
N THR A 123 8.85 0.65 25.37
CA THR A 123 7.80 1.66 25.58
C THR A 123 8.13 2.97 24.87
N THR A 124 9.40 3.32 24.73
CA THR A 124 9.87 4.55 24.05
C THR A 124 9.54 4.56 22.54
N PRO A 125 9.89 3.55 21.72
CA PRO A 125 9.50 3.48 20.30
C PRO A 125 7.99 3.41 20.09
N ALA A 126 7.27 2.74 20.99
CA ALA A 126 5.80 2.64 20.90
C ALA A 126 5.12 3.99 21.22
N ARG A 127 5.70 4.84 22.08
CA ARG A 127 5.17 6.16 22.42
C ARG A 127 5.60 7.25 21.44
N ASP A 128 6.87 7.31 21.06
CA ASP A 128 7.39 8.33 20.15
C ASP A 128 6.73 8.23 18.77
N LEU A 129 6.36 7.02 18.33
CA LEU A 129 5.63 6.83 17.08
C LEU A 129 4.13 7.14 17.17
N VAL A 130 3.54 7.11 18.37
CA VAL A 130 2.13 7.51 18.61
C VAL A 130 2.01 9.02 18.75
N ILE A 131 2.97 9.68 19.41
CA ILE A 131 2.96 11.13 19.59
C ILE A 131 3.19 11.87 18.26
N VAL A 132 4.07 11.36 17.39
CA VAL A 132 4.28 11.95 16.04
C VAL A 132 3.01 11.83 15.17
N GLN A 133 2.19 10.79 15.35
CA GLN A 133 0.90 10.67 14.64
C GLN A 133 -0.19 11.60 15.18
N LEU A 134 -0.15 11.97 16.47
CA LEU A 134 -1.11 12.90 17.08
C LEU A 134 -0.78 14.36 16.77
N PHE A 135 0.50 14.72 16.66
CA PHE A 135 0.91 16.09 16.34
C PHE A 135 0.69 16.47 14.87
N ASP A 136 0.68 15.52 13.93
CA ASP A 136 0.39 15.77 12.50
C ASP A 136 -1.11 15.85 12.17
N GLN A 137 -2.02 15.62 13.14
CA GLN A 137 -3.47 15.78 12.98
C GLN A 137 -4.01 17.14 13.46
N ALA A 138 -3.18 18.00 14.07
CA ALA A 138 -3.57 19.34 14.47
C ALA A 138 -3.12 20.37 13.40
N LEU A 139 -3.96 20.60 12.39
CA LEU A 139 -3.84 21.78 11.52
C LEU A 139 -4.32 23.05 12.27
N PRO A 140 -3.84 24.24 11.86
CA PRO A 140 -3.70 25.41 12.71
C PRO A 140 -5.03 26.13 12.91
N LEU A 141 -5.20 26.73 14.09
CA LEU A 141 -6.17 27.80 14.24
C LEU A 141 -5.46 29.11 13.89
N ASP A 142 -5.73 29.57 12.67
CA ASP A 142 -5.52 30.95 12.28
C ASP A 142 -6.30 31.87 13.21
N ALA A 143 -5.66 33.01 13.51
CA ALA A 143 -6.21 34.31 13.86
C ALA A 143 -7.58 34.39 14.54
N THR A 144 -7.62 35.01 15.73
CA THR A 144 -8.26 36.34 15.96
C THR A 144 -8.38 36.58 17.48
N THR A 145 -7.85 37.72 17.97
CA THR A 145 -8.49 38.70 18.90
C THR A 145 -7.52 39.29 19.94
N ALA A 146 -7.57 40.64 20.00
CA ALA A 146 -7.16 41.56 21.09
C ALA A 146 -5.65 41.73 21.36
N GLY A 147 -5.05 42.92 21.31
CA GLY A 147 -5.58 44.23 21.72
C GLY A 147 -5.41 44.39 23.23
N THR A 148 -4.81 45.52 23.63
CA THR A 148 -4.45 45.91 25.02
C THR A 148 -3.10 45.31 25.46
N GLN A 149 -2.03 46.08 25.68
CA GLN A 149 -1.91 47.42 26.30
C GLN A 149 -1.16 48.43 25.44
#